data_AF-A0A4Q4NBL0-F1
#
_entry.id   AF-A0A4Q4NBL0-F1
#
_cell.length_a   1.000
_cell.length_b   1.000
_cell.length_c   1.000
_cell.angle_alpha   90.00
_cell.angle_beta   90.00
_cell.angle_gamma   90.00
#
_symmetry.space_group_name_H-M   'P 1'
#
loop_
_entity.id
_entity.type
_entity.pdbx_description
1 polymer ?
#
loop_
_entity_poly.entity_id
_entity_poly.type
_entity_poly.pdbx_seq_one_letter_code
_entity_poly.pdbx_strand_id
1 'polypeptide(L)'
;MVRATTLFAATAALALNAHAESMYSKNSAVVQITGMDYDRVIAKSNYTSIVEFYAPWCGHCKNLKPAYETAAKSLAGIAKVAAVNCDEEMNKPFCGKMGVQGFPTLKIVRPGKKPGKPTVEDYQGPRSAKGIVDAVKDKVPNIVKRVNDKNLDEWLQGNKDTAKAILFSEKGIVSATLRALAIDFAGVVSVAQIKKSEKAAVEKYGITDFPSLVLIPAGSDTSIKHQGKADKAAMVEFLSQVAPPNPDCPPAKEKKSKAKKDTKKESKSSSKFAKASASHKSADSSSAAASATDETVEEPVVPTESPDPNVKDGDTPNPIEIPVEEAKPTIPLVAEAAELQSMCLTEQSKTCILALLPKDESSDTATTAIASLASIHKKYDASGSHLFPFVAVSSTNPLAASLTTELGLGSADEVHLIATNGKRAWYKKYSGSSFGADAVEQWVDAIRMGEGKKEKLADSLLVASEKPSSKEETPGHNEL
;
A
#
# COMPACT_ATOMS: atom_id res chain seq x y z
N MET A 1 32.72 25.74 -60.50
CA MET A 1 33.14 25.28 -59.16
C MET A 1 31.89 24.96 -58.33
N VAL A 2 31.95 23.92 -57.49
CA VAL A 2 31.31 23.86 -56.14
C VAL A 2 29.78 24.12 -56.01
N ARG A 3 29.01 23.02 -55.81
CA ARG A 3 27.83 22.86 -54.92
C ARG A 3 26.55 23.69 -55.18
N ALA A 4 25.35 23.27 -54.75
CA ALA A 4 24.84 21.92 -54.39
C ALA A 4 23.29 21.90 -54.42
N THR A 5 22.71 20.72 -54.57
CA THR A 5 21.27 20.44 -54.41
C THR A 5 20.90 19.97 -53.00
N THR A 6 19.85 20.54 -52.40
CA THR A 6 18.79 19.87 -51.60
C THR A 6 17.68 20.90 -51.32
N LEU A 7 16.40 20.66 -51.66
CA LEU A 7 15.41 19.72 -51.12
C LEU A 7 14.76 20.21 -49.80
N PHE A 8 13.60 20.87 -49.90
CA PHE A 8 12.70 21.10 -48.77
C PHE A 8 12.08 19.76 -48.31
N ALA A 9 12.24 19.42 -47.03
CA ALA A 9 11.59 18.27 -46.41
C ALA A 9 10.56 18.73 -45.37
N ALA A 10 9.37 18.13 -45.36
CA ALA A 10 8.28 18.47 -44.46
C ALA A 10 7.78 17.23 -43.69
N THR A 11 8.10 17.16 -42.40
CA THR A 11 7.47 16.32 -41.37
C THR A 11 7.72 17.02 -40.02
N ALA A 12 6.74 17.44 -39.22
CA ALA A 12 5.57 16.74 -38.66
C ALA A 12 5.93 15.78 -37.50
N ALA A 13 5.69 16.27 -36.28
CA ALA A 13 5.45 15.54 -35.03
C ALA A 13 6.43 14.42 -34.61
N LEU A 14 7.44 14.78 -33.80
CA LEU A 14 8.06 13.87 -32.82
C LEU A 14 7.46 14.08 -31.42
N ALA A 15 6.16 13.86 -31.29
CA ALA A 15 5.54 13.63 -29.99
C ALA A 15 5.89 12.19 -29.55
N LEU A 16 7.02 12.03 -28.84
CA LEU A 16 7.30 10.75 -28.19
C LEU A 16 6.28 10.54 -27.07
N ASN A 17 5.22 9.79 -27.37
CA ASN A 17 4.48 9.08 -26.34
C ASN A 17 5.46 8.12 -25.65
N ALA A 18 5.98 8.54 -24.51
CA ALA A 18 6.64 7.66 -23.56
C ALA A 18 5.59 6.69 -23.00
N HIS A 19 5.27 5.66 -23.78
CA HIS A 19 4.52 4.50 -23.32
C HIS A 19 5.36 3.84 -22.23
N ALA A 20 5.08 4.18 -20.98
CA ALA A 20 5.84 3.72 -19.83
C ALA A 20 5.84 2.19 -19.81
N GLU A 21 7.01 1.59 -20.06
CA GLU A 21 7.09 0.14 -20.22
C GLU A 21 6.69 -0.57 -18.93
N SER A 22 5.83 -1.58 -19.08
CA SER A 22 5.41 -2.45 -17.98
C SER A 22 6.62 -3.02 -17.26
N MET A 23 6.69 -2.85 -15.93
CA MET A 23 7.80 -3.38 -15.12
C MET A 23 7.90 -4.90 -15.23
N TYR A 24 6.78 -5.59 -15.50
CA TYR A 24 6.70 -7.03 -15.70
C TYR A 24 6.44 -7.35 -17.18
N SER A 25 7.26 -8.23 -17.76
CA SER A 25 7.10 -8.64 -19.16
C SER A 25 5.95 -9.63 -19.33
N LYS A 26 5.45 -9.79 -20.56
CA LYS A 26 4.38 -10.77 -20.88
C LYS A 26 4.75 -12.23 -20.57
N ASN A 27 6.03 -12.52 -20.35
CA ASN A 27 6.57 -13.83 -20.01
C ASN A 27 6.91 -13.97 -18.52
N SER A 28 6.63 -12.94 -17.70
CA SER A 28 6.78 -13.02 -16.24
C SER A 28 5.70 -13.90 -15.63
N ALA A 29 6.01 -14.50 -14.48
CA ALA A 29 5.00 -15.18 -13.66
C ALA A 29 4.08 -14.18 -12.92
N VAL A 30 4.44 -12.90 -12.89
CA VAL A 30 3.61 -11.81 -12.34
C VAL A 30 2.62 -11.36 -13.42
N VAL A 31 1.32 -11.46 -13.13
CA VAL A 31 0.27 -11.09 -14.07
C VAL A 31 0.04 -9.58 -14.05
N GLN A 32 0.55 -8.86 -15.05
CA GLN A 32 0.20 -7.45 -15.30
C GLN A 32 -1.31 -7.36 -15.55
N ILE A 33 -2.03 -6.53 -14.78
CA ILE A 33 -3.47 -6.30 -14.89
C ILE A 33 -3.81 -4.81 -14.83
N THR A 34 -4.87 -4.42 -15.53
CA THR A 34 -5.45 -3.06 -15.40
C THR A 34 -6.52 -3.02 -14.30
N GLY A 35 -6.95 -1.83 -13.92
CA GLY A 35 -8.15 -1.64 -13.09
C GLY A 35 -9.44 -2.19 -13.71
N MET A 36 -9.48 -2.40 -15.03
CA MET A 36 -10.61 -3.06 -15.71
C MET A 36 -10.55 -4.59 -15.61
N ASP A 37 -9.36 -5.16 -15.43
CA ASP A 37 -9.14 -6.60 -15.33
C ASP A 37 -9.31 -7.14 -13.91
N TYR A 38 -8.98 -6.34 -12.88
CA TYR A 38 -9.03 -6.71 -11.47
C TYR A 38 -10.34 -7.43 -11.09
N ASP A 39 -11.47 -6.91 -11.57
CA ASP A 39 -12.81 -7.39 -11.22
C ASP A 39 -13.12 -8.79 -11.79
N ARG A 40 -12.39 -9.22 -12.83
CA ARG A 40 -12.45 -10.54 -13.47
C ARG A 40 -11.35 -11.45 -12.94
N VAL A 41 -10.10 -10.97 -12.95
CA VAL A 41 -8.89 -11.76 -12.71
C VAL A 41 -8.62 -11.98 -11.22
N ILE A 42 -9.05 -11.06 -10.35
CA ILE A 42 -8.76 -11.07 -8.92
C ILE A 42 -10.04 -11.15 -8.08
N ALA A 43 -10.97 -10.20 -8.21
CA ALA A 43 -12.12 -10.09 -7.29
C ALA A 43 -13.17 -11.21 -7.43
N LYS A 44 -13.20 -11.89 -8.58
CA LYS A 44 -14.07 -13.04 -8.89
C LYS A 44 -13.30 -14.37 -9.01
N SER A 45 -12.00 -14.34 -8.74
CA SER A 45 -11.12 -15.51 -8.68
C SER A 45 -11.48 -16.39 -7.49
N ASN A 46 -11.36 -17.71 -7.66
CA ASN A 46 -11.48 -18.67 -6.56
C ASN A 46 -10.16 -18.76 -5.76
N TYR A 47 -9.08 -18.20 -6.28
CA TYR A 47 -7.76 -18.15 -5.64
C TYR A 47 -7.55 -16.91 -4.78
N THR A 48 -6.80 -17.08 -3.68
CA THR A 48 -6.11 -15.96 -3.03
C THR A 48 -5.09 -15.37 -3.99
N SER A 49 -5.00 -14.04 -4.00
CA SER A 49 -4.07 -13.27 -4.82
C SER A 49 -3.23 -12.35 -3.93
N ILE A 50 -2.03 -12.00 -4.35
CA ILE A 50 -1.37 -10.75 -3.94
C ILE A 50 -1.25 -9.84 -5.15
N VAL A 51 -1.51 -8.56 -4.94
CA VAL A 51 -1.47 -7.52 -5.98
C VAL A 51 -0.49 -6.43 -5.55
N GLU A 52 0.49 -6.16 -6.41
CA GLU A 52 1.36 -4.98 -6.32
C GLU A 52 0.70 -3.80 -7.04
N PHE A 53 0.72 -2.65 -6.38
CA PHE A 53 0.41 -1.35 -6.96
C PHE A 53 1.72 -0.57 -7.05
N TYR A 54 2.18 -0.29 -8.27
CA TYR A 54 3.53 0.21 -8.57
C TYR A 54 3.53 1.40 -9.53
N ALA A 55 4.69 2.05 -9.67
CA ALA A 55 4.99 2.96 -10.77
C ALA A 55 6.38 2.61 -11.36
N PRO A 56 6.60 2.66 -12.69
CA PRO A 56 7.80 2.15 -13.34
C PRO A 56 9.05 2.98 -13.03
N TRP A 57 8.90 4.25 -12.63
CA TRP A 57 9.99 5.09 -12.16
C TRP A 57 10.46 4.74 -10.74
N CYS A 58 9.59 4.19 -9.87
CA CYS A 58 9.84 3.99 -8.44
C CYS A 58 10.99 3.00 -8.13
N GLY A 59 12.02 3.47 -7.42
CA GLY A 59 13.15 2.64 -6.98
C GLY A 59 12.76 1.48 -6.08
N HIS A 60 11.83 1.69 -5.14
CA HIS A 60 11.35 0.64 -4.24
C HIS A 60 10.61 -0.50 -4.98
N CYS A 61 9.89 -0.20 -6.06
CA CYS A 61 9.29 -1.22 -6.94
C CYS A 61 10.36 -2.00 -7.72
N LYS A 62 11.35 -1.31 -8.29
CA LYS A 62 12.48 -1.94 -8.99
C LYS A 62 13.26 -2.91 -8.09
N ASN A 63 13.46 -2.54 -6.82
CA ASN A 63 14.13 -3.40 -5.83
C ASN A 63 13.25 -4.59 -5.38
N LEU A 64 11.93 -4.43 -5.35
CA LEU A 64 10.97 -5.50 -5.02
C LEU A 64 10.83 -6.53 -6.16
N LYS A 65 10.87 -6.10 -7.42
CA LYS A 65 10.61 -6.94 -8.61
C LYS A 65 11.25 -8.34 -8.56
N PRO A 66 12.57 -8.52 -8.31
CA PRO A 66 13.18 -9.86 -8.37
C PRO A 66 12.63 -10.82 -7.30
N ALA A 67 12.32 -10.30 -6.11
CA ALA A 67 11.66 -11.05 -5.05
C ALA A 67 10.21 -11.37 -5.41
N TYR A 68 9.49 -10.44 -6.06
CA TYR A 68 8.11 -10.61 -6.48
C TYR A 68 7.95 -11.63 -7.62
N GLU A 69 8.82 -11.61 -8.63
CA GLU A 69 8.85 -12.64 -9.69
C GLU A 69 9.24 -14.02 -9.16
N THR A 70 10.11 -14.08 -8.16
CA THR A 70 10.46 -15.34 -7.47
C THR A 70 9.29 -15.85 -6.63
N ALA A 71 8.55 -14.96 -5.96
CA ALA A 71 7.32 -15.31 -5.24
C ALA A 71 6.23 -15.82 -6.19
N ALA A 72 6.05 -15.18 -7.35
CA ALA A 72 5.12 -15.60 -8.40
C ALA A 72 5.39 -17.03 -8.90
N LYS A 73 6.64 -17.34 -9.24
CA LYS A 73 7.07 -18.71 -9.60
C LYS A 73 6.79 -19.71 -8.46
N SER A 74 7.00 -19.29 -7.21
CA SER A 74 6.81 -20.11 -5.99
C SER A 74 5.34 -20.26 -5.51
N LEU A 75 4.42 -19.52 -6.14
CA LEU A 75 2.98 -19.51 -5.89
C LEU A 75 2.16 -20.00 -7.09
N ALA A 76 2.81 -20.31 -8.23
CA ALA A 76 2.16 -20.81 -9.43
C ALA A 76 1.23 -22.01 -9.11
N GLY A 77 -0.04 -21.90 -9.50
CA GLY A 77 -1.07 -22.90 -9.21
C GLY A 77 -1.53 -22.98 -7.74
N ILE A 78 -1.01 -22.16 -6.84
CA ILE A 78 -1.39 -22.08 -5.41
C ILE A 78 -2.12 -20.77 -5.10
N ALA A 79 -1.65 -19.66 -5.68
CA ALA A 79 -2.19 -18.32 -5.54
C ALA A 79 -1.85 -17.49 -6.79
N LYS A 80 -2.52 -16.36 -6.99
CA LYS A 80 -2.12 -15.39 -8.03
C LYS A 80 -1.12 -14.37 -7.48
N VAL A 81 -0.21 -13.95 -8.34
CA VAL A 81 0.67 -12.80 -8.10
C VAL A 81 0.50 -11.87 -9.29
N ALA A 82 0.04 -10.65 -9.04
CA ALA A 82 -0.38 -9.72 -10.06
C ALA A 82 0.15 -8.31 -9.79
N ALA A 83 0.24 -7.48 -10.82
CA ALA A 83 0.76 -6.12 -10.69
C ALA A 83 -0.08 -5.11 -11.49
N VAL A 84 -0.31 -3.94 -10.90
CA VAL A 84 -1.07 -2.81 -11.45
C VAL A 84 -0.12 -1.62 -11.53
N ASN A 85 0.12 -1.13 -12.74
CA ASN A 85 0.84 0.13 -12.93
C ASN A 85 -0.10 1.31 -12.65
N CYS A 86 0.10 1.99 -11.52
CA CYS A 86 -0.69 3.14 -11.10
C CYS A 86 -0.23 4.47 -11.72
N ASP A 87 0.87 4.47 -12.47
CA ASP A 87 1.35 5.63 -13.23
C ASP A 87 0.51 5.85 -14.51
N GLU A 88 -0.04 4.77 -15.07
CA GLU A 88 -1.00 4.80 -16.18
C GLU A 88 -2.31 5.51 -15.79
N GLU A 89 -2.69 6.55 -16.53
CA GLU A 89 -3.91 7.34 -16.30
C GLU A 89 -5.18 6.48 -16.15
N MET A 90 -5.30 5.40 -16.93
CA MET A 90 -6.45 4.49 -16.85
C MET A 90 -6.55 3.70 -15.54
N ASN A 91 -5.44 3.55 -14.81
CA ASN A 91 -5.38 2.83 -13.54
C ASN A 91 -5.42 3.76 -12.32
N LYS A 92 -5.02 5.05 -12.43
CA LYS A 92 -5.05 6.02 -11.32
C LYS A 92 -6.39 6.03 -10.54
N PRO A 93 -7.58 6.09 -11.18
CA PRO A 93 -8.86 6.06 -10.45
C PRO A 93 -9.16 4.74 -9.75
N PHE A 94 -8.54 3.63 -10.19
CA PHE A 94 -8.65 2.33 -9.54
C PHE A 94 -7.67 2.22 -8.36
N CYS A 95 -6.42 2.65 -8.53
CA CYS A 95 -5.43 2.68 -7.44
C CYS A 95 -5.89 3.57 -6.27
N GLY A 96 -6.47 4.74 -6.56
CA GLY A 96 -7.11 5.59 -5.54
C GLY A 96 -8.25 4.88 -4.81
N LYS A 97 -9.16 4.19 -5.52
CA LYS A 97 -10.24 3.38 -4.92
C LYS A 97 -9.74 2.19 -4.09
N MET A 98 -8.57 1.66 -4.41
CA MET A 98 -7.92 0.61 -3.61
C MET A 98 -7.18 1.17 -2.39
N GLY A 99 -7.16 2.48 -2.16
CA GLY A 99 -6.44 3.10 -1.06
C GLY A 99 -4.92 2.94 -1.20
N VAL A 100 -4.39 3.22 -2.39
CA VAL A 100 -2.94 3.25 -2.65
C VAL A 100 -2.43 4.67 -2.43
N GLN A 101 -1.64 4.87 -1.38
CA GLN A 101 -1.06 6.18 -1.01
C GLN A 101 0.43 6.32 -1.38
N GLY A 102 1.09 5.22 -1.79
CA GLY A 102 2.50 5.21 -2.16
C GLY A 102 2.93 3.88 -2.79
N PHE A 103 4.17 3.80 -3.28
CA PHE A 103 4.66 2.65 -4.06
C PHE A 103 5.94 2.02 -3.47
N PRO A 104 6.08 0.67 -3.53
CA PRO A 104 5.04 -0.30 -3.84
C PRO A 104 4.07 -0.43 -2.67
N THR A 105 2.77 -0.49 -2.98
CA THR A 105 1.75 -0.99 -2.04
C THR A 105 1.41 -2.42 -2.42
N LEU A 106 1.50 -3.34 -1.46
CA LEU A 106 1.13 -4.74 -1.64
C LEU A 106 -0.19 -5.02 -0.90
N LYS A 107 -1.17 -5.66 -1.56
CA LYS A 107 -2.43 -6.06 -0.93
C LYS A 107 -2.74 -7.52 -1.24
N ILE A 108 -3.09 -8.31 -0.21
CA ILE A 108 -3.58 -9.68 -0.35
C ILE A 108 -5.09 -9.62 -0.52
N VAL A 109 -5.59 -10.30 -1.56
CA VAL A 109 -7.01 -10.38 -1.90
C VAL A 109 -7.46 -11.83 -1.75
N ARG A 110 -8.36 -12.09 -0.81
CA ARG A 110 -8.91 -13.43 -0.53
C ARG A 110 -10.33 -13.56 -1.10
N PRO A 111 -10.70 -14.73 -1.66
CA PRO A 111 -12.08 -15.01 -2.06
C PRO A 111 -13.05 -14.80 -0.89
N GLY A 112 -14.14 -14.08 -1.14
CA GLY A 112 -15.17 -13.82 -0.15
C GLY A 112 -16.29 -14.85 -0.17
N LYS A 113 -17.18 -14.81 0.84
CA LYS A 113 -18.38 -15.68 0.90
C LYS A 113 -19.39 -15.46 -0.23
N LYS A 114 -19.22 -14.42 -1.05
CA LYS A 114 -20.05 -14.09 -2.22
C LYS A 114 -19.12 -13.70 -3.39
N PRO A 115 -19.31 -14.24 -4.61
CA PRO A 115 -18.49 -13.89 -5.77
C PRO A 115 -18.44 -12.38 -6.02
N GLY A 116 -17.27 -11.84 -6.36
CA GLY A 116 -17.08 -10.41 -6.60
C GLY A 116 -17.08 -9.53 -5.35
N LYS A 117 -17.10 -10.11 -4.14
CA LYS A 117 -16.90 -9.39 -2.86
C LYS A 117 -15.75 -10.00 -2.05
N PRO A 118 -14.50 -9.90 -2.53
CA PRO A 118 -13.34 -10.43 -1.83
C PRO A 118 -13.05 -9.68 -0.53
N THR A 119 -12.23 -10.26 0.34
CA THR A 119 -11.58 -9.53 1.43
C THR A 119 -10.22 -9.02 0.95
N VAL A 120 -9.99 -7.72 1.04
CA VAL A 120 -8.70 -7.07 0.71
C VAL A 120 -8.01 -6.69 2.02
N GLU A 121 -6.74 -7.04 2.14
CA GLU A 121 -5.89 -6.77 3.31
C GLU A 121 -4.53 -6.23 2.87
N ASP A 122 -4.04 -5.16 3.49
CA ASP A 122 -2.75 -4.59 3.16
C ASP A 122 -1.59 -5.45 3.72
N TYR A 123 -0.62 -5.74 2.87
CA TYR A 123 0.51 -6.59 3.22
C TYR A 123 1.67 -5.78 3.78
N GLN A 124 1.80 -5.82 5.11
CA GLN A 124 2.87 -5.17 5.89
C GLN A 124 3.95 -6.18 6.34
N GLY A 125 4.13 -7.28 5.60
CA GLY A 125 5.11 -8.32 5.91
C GLY A 125 6.45 -8.16 5.16
N PRO A 126 7.43 -9.04 5.42
CA PRO A 126 8.76 -8.94 4.82
C PRO A 126 8.73 -9.05 3.29
N ARG A 127 9.26 -8.04 2.60
CA ARG A 127 9.31 -7.91 1.13
C ARG A 127 10.22 -8.92 0.41
N SER A 128 10.69 -9.96 1.11
CA SER A 128 11.46 -11.06 0.52
C SER A 128 10.52 -12.09 -0.14
N ALA A 129 11.03 -12.81 -1.14
CA ALA A 129 10.24 -13.83 -1.84
C ALA A 129 9.62 -14.85 -0.88
N LYS A 130 10.37 -15.30 0.13
CA LYS A 130 9.85 -16.22 1.18
C LYS A 130 8.77 -15.57 2.04
N GLY A 131 8.96 -14.35 2.52
CA GLY A 131 7.98 -13.65 3.38
C GLY A 131 6.64 -13.44 2.67
N ILE A 132 6.68 -13.14 1.37
CA ILE A 132 5.50 -13.01 0.50
C ILE A 132 4.85 -14.39 0.27
N VAL A 133 5.64 -15.40 -0.10
CA VAL A 133 5.16 -16.76 -0.38
C VAL A 133 4.47 -17.40 0.82
N ASP A 134 5.05 -17.30 2.01
CA ASP A 134 4.49 -17.91 3.22
C ASP A 134 3.18 -17.22 3.63
N ALA A 135 3.19 -15.88 3.68
CA ALA A 135 2.00 -15.10 4.05
C ALA A 135 0.84 -15.28 3.07
N VAL A 136 1.10 -15.36 1.76
CA VAL A 136 0.06 -15.67 0.77
C VAL A 136 -0.46 -17.09 0.94
N LYS A 137 0.43 -18.08 1.17
CA LYS A 137 0.05 -19.48 1.42
C LYS A 137 -0.87 -19.60 2.63
N ASP A 138 -0.56 -18.95 3.75
CA ASP A 138 -1.40 -18.98 4.96
C ASP A 138 -2.75 -18.28 4.78
N LYS A 139 -2.87 -17.37 3.82
CA LYS A 139 -4.12 -16.70 3.44
C LYS A 139 -4.96 -17.48 2.41
N VAL A 140 -4.48 -18.61 1.88
CA VAL A 140 -5.28 -19.52 1.01
C VAL A 140 -6.36 -20.24 1.83
N PRO A 141 -7.66 -20.12 1.48
CA PRO A 141 -8.75 -20.79 2.19
C PRO A 141 -8.54 -22.30 2.35
N ASN A 142 -8.77 -22.82 3.56
CA ASN A 142 -8.76 -24.25 3.81
C ASN A 142 -10.17 -24.84 3.77
N ILE A 143 -10.54 -25.45 2.64
CA ILE A 143 -11.78 -26.22 2.51
C ILE A 143 -11.58 -27.73 2.55
N VAL A 144 -10.32 -28.20 2.67
CA VAL A 144 -9.97 -29.61 2.83
C VAL A 144 -10.48 -30.13 4.17
N LYS A 145 -11.22 -31.23 4.16
CA LYS A 145 -11.65 -31.91 5.39
C LYS A 145 -10.51 -32.76 5.95
N ARG A 146 -10.25 -32.67 7.26
CA ARG A 146 -9.42 -33.68 7.96
C ARG A 146 -10.35 -34.80 8.40
N VAL A 147 -10.06 -36.02 7.98
CA VAL A 147 -10.79 -37.23 8.38
C VAL A 147 -9.83 -38.24 9.01
N ASN A 148 -10.39 -39.15 9.80
CA ASN A 148 -9.68 -40.14 10.62
C ASN A 148 -10.41 -41.48 10.59
N ASP A 149 -9.85 -42.51 11.21
CA ASP A 149 -10.44 -43.87 11.22
C ASP A 149 -11.86 -43.94 11.83
N LYS A 150 -12.31 -42.90 12.56
CA LYS A 150 -13.65 -42.86 13.20
C LYS A 150 -14.71 -42.13 12.38
N ASN A 151 -14.34 -41.10 11.61
CA ASN A 151 -15.30 -40.25 10.87
C ASN A 151 -15.19 -40.35 9.34
N LEU A 152 -14.28 -41.19 8.84
CA LEU A 152 -14.13 -41.43 7.41
C LEU A 152 -15.42 -41.95 6.79
N ASP A 153 -16.03 -43.00 7.35
CA ASP A 153 -17.21 -43.62 6.74
C ASP A 153 -18.47 -42.73 6.84
N GLU A 154 -18.59 -41.91 7.89
CA GLU A 154 -19.60 -40.83 7.98
C GLU A 154 -19.42 -39.81 6.85
N TRP A 155 -18.18 -39.35 6.62
CA TRP A 155 -17.85 -38.39 5.56
C TRP A 155 -17.99 -38.98 4.14
N LEU A 156 -17.79 -40.29 3.97
CA LEU A 156 -18.06 -41.01 2.73
C LEU A 156 -19.58 -41.13 2.47
N GLN A 157 -20.39 -41.33 3.51
CA GLN A 157 -21.85 -41.45 3.38
C GLN A 157 -22.55 -40.11 3.14
N GLY A 158 -22.07 -39.01 3.72
CA GLY A 158 -22.63 -37.67 3.48
C GLY A 158 -22.39 -37.18 2.05
N ASN A 159 -23.44 -36.80 1.32
CA ASN A 159 -23.40 -36.37 -0.09
C ASN A 159 -22.77 -37.43 -1.02
N LYS A 160 -23.46 -38.57 -1.24
CA LYS A 160 -23.00 -39.65 -2.14
C LYS A 160 -22.91 -39.23 -3.61
N ASP A 161 -23.67 -38.22 -4.01
CA ASP A 161 -23.73 -37.68 -5.37
C ASP A 161 -22.52 -36.78 -5.72
N THR A 162 -21.63 -36.53 -4.76
CA THR A 162 -20.39 -35.78 -4.96
C THR A 162 -19.20 -36.73 -4.93
N ALA A 163 -18.32 -36.67 -5.94
CA ALA A 163 -17.08 -37.44 -5.94
C ALA A 163 -16.18 -37.01 -4.76
N LYS A 164 -15.33 -37.93 -4.29
CA LYS A 164 -14.51 -37.72 -3.08
C LYS A 164 -13.06 -38.04 -3.36
N ALA A 165 -12.16 -37.17 -2.89
CA ALA A 165 -10.72 -37.36 -3.03
C ALA A 165 -10.05 -37.32 -1.66
N ILE A 166 -9.16 -38.27 -1.39
CA ILE A 166 -8.49 -38.43 -0.09
C ILE A 166 -6.98 -38.43 -0.31
N LEU A 167 -6.29 -37.40 0.18
CA LEU A 167 -4.83 -37.42 0.24
C LEU A 167 -4.35 -38.09 1.53
N PHE A 168 -3.68 -39.23 1.40
CA PHE A 168 -2.93 -39.87 2.47
C PHE A 168 -1.57 -39.20 2.59
N SER A 169 -1.22 -38.71 3.77
CA SER A 169 0.05 -37.99 4.00
C SER A 169 0.66 -38.31 5.36
N GLU A 170 1.98 -38.29 5.45
CA GLU A 170 2.71 -38.35 6.73
C GLU A 170 2.53 -37.04 7.53
N LYS A 171 2.31 -35.93 6.83
CA LYS A 171 2.22 -34.60 7.43
C LYS A 171 0.79 -34.32 7.90
N GLY A 172 0.61 -33.95 9.16
CA GLY A 172 -0.69 -33.55 9.71
C GLY A 172 -1.18 -32.16 9.28
N ILE A 173 -0.32 -31.36 8.64
CA ILE A 173 -0.64 -30.02 8.12
C ILE A 173 -1.20 -30.16 6.71
N VAL A 174 -2.29 -29.44 6.40
CA VAL A 174 -2.82 -29.34 5.03
C VAL A 174 -1.90 -28.46 4.21
N SER A 175 -1.28 -29.00 3.16
CA SER A 175 -0.39 -28.22 2.29
C SER A 175 -1.18 -27.15 1.51
N ALA A 176 -0.56 -26.01 1.22
CA ALA A 176 -1.20 -24.99 0.38
C ALA A 176 -1.54 -25.51 -1.03
N THR A 177 -0.76 -26.48 -1.54
CA THR A 177 -1.04 -27.21 -2.78
C THR A 177 -2.34 -28.01 -2.70
N LEU A 178 -2.61 -28.71 -1.60
CA LEU A 178 -3.86 -29.44 -1.42
C LEU A 178 -5.05 -28.50 -1.17
N ARG A 179 -4.82 -27.35 -0.50
CA ARG A 179 -5.82 -26.27 -0.40
C ARG A 179 -6.21 -25.75 -1.78
N ALA A 180 -5.23 -25.48 -2.65
CA ALA A 180 -5.47 -25.03 -4.02
C ALA A 180 -6.16 -26.10 -4.89
N LEU A 181 -5.77 -27.38 -4.77
CA LEU A 181 -6.48 -28.48 -5.45
C LEU A 181 -7.95 -28.55 -5.01
N ALA A 182 -8.24 -28.43 -3.71
CA ALA A 182 -9.61 -28.44 -3.22
C ALA A 182 -10.42 -27.23 -3.72
N ILE A 183 -9.77 -26.08 -3.90
CA ILE A 183 -10.37 -24.88 -4.51
C ILE A 183 -10.72 -25.13 -5.98
N ASP A 184 -9.84 -25.77 -6.76
CA ASP A 184 -10.13 -26.10 -8.17
C ASP A 184 -11.37 -26.98 -8.32
N PHE A 185 -11.54 -28.00 -7.47
CA PHE A 185 -12.69 -28.91 -7.55
C PHE A 185 -13.82 -28.57 -6.55
N ALA A 186 -13.83 -27.36 -5.98
CA ALA A 186 -14.80 -26.95 -4.97
C ALA A 186 -16.26 -27.14 -5.43
N GLY A 187 -17.03 -27.91 -4.66
CA GLY A 187 -18.43 -28.24 -4.98
C GLY A 187 -18.63 -29.38 -5.98
N VAL A 188 -17.55 -29.95 -6.55
CA VAL A 188 -17.62 -31.04 -7.54
C VAL A 188 -16.87 -32.28 -7.04
N VAL A 189 -15.69 -32.10 -6.43
CA VAL A 189 -14.97 -33.14 -5.70
C VAL A 189 -14.72 -32.68 -4.26
N SER A 190 -15.22 -33.45 -3.30
CA SER A 190 -14.96 -33.21 -1.88
C SER A 190 -13.57 -33.73 -1.51
N VAL A 191 -12.63 -32.83 -1.28
CA VAL A 191 -11.24 -33.17 -0.94
C VAL A 191 -11.03 -33.29 0.59
N ALA A 192 -10.42 -34.38 1.00
CA ALA A 192 -10.03 -34.67 2.38
C ALA A 192 -8.54 -35.06 2.50
N GLN A 193 -8.04 -35.07 3.74
CA GLN A 193 -6.70 -35.52 4.10
C GLN A 193 -6.75 -36.49 5.29
N ILE A 194 -6.03 -37.59 5.16
CA ILE A 194 -5.79 -38.62 6.18
C ILE A 194 -4.30 -38.64 6.53
N LYS A 195 -3.99 -38.94 7.80
CA LYS A 195 -2.62 -39.13 8.27
C LYS A 195 -2.18 -40.59 8.11
N LYS A 196 -0.87 -40.82 7.93
CA LYS A 196 -0.24 -42.15 8.03
C LYS A 196 -0.45 -42.87 9.39
N SER A 197 -0.91 -42.15 10.43
CA SER A 197 -1.29 -42.73 11.73
C SER A 197 -2.62 -43.49 11.73
N GLU A 198 -3.51 -43.19 10.77
CA GLU A 198 -4.86 -43.76 10.68
C GLU A 198 -4.78 -45.12 9.96
N LYS A 199 -4.40 -46.16 10.71
CA LYS A 199 -4.08 -47.48 10.16
C LYS A 199 -5.25 -48.12 9.44
N ALA A 200 -6.47 -48.02 9.98
CA ALA A 200 -7.61 -48.70 9.38
C ALA A 200 -7.93 -48.14 7.99
N ALA A 201 -7.82 -46.83 7.79
CA ALA A 201 -7.93 -46.20 6.48
C ALA A 201 -6.74 -46.55 5.55
N VAL A 202 -5.51 -46.53 6.06
CA VAL A 202 -4.30 -46.90 5.28
C VAL A 202 -4.38 -48.35 4.78
N GLU A 203 -4.88 -49.27 5.60
CA GLU A 203 -5.07 -50.68 5.27
C GLU A 203 -6.29 -50.87 4.34
N LYS A 204 -7.45 -50.24 4.64
CA LYS A 204 -8.68 -50.27 3.82
C LYS A 204 -8.47 -49.82 2.38
N TYR A 205 -7.61 -48.83 2.15
CA TYR A 205 -7.23 -48.35 0.82
C TYR A 205 -5.87 -48.89 0.34
N GLY A 206 -5.22 -49.77 1.10
CA GLY A 206 -3.92 -50.40 0.78
C GLY A 206 -2.86 -49.39 0.33
N ILE A 207 -2.52 -48.43 1.18
CA ILE A 207 -1.59 -47.33 0.87
C ILE A 207 -0.20 -47.64 1.43
N THR A 208 0.71 -48.05 0.54
CA THR A 208 2.12 -48.30 0.83
C THR A 208 2.93 -47.00 0.89
N ASP A 209 2.69 -46.13 -0.09
CA ASP A 209 3.53 -44.95 -0.38
C ASP A 209 2.85 -43.65 0.07
N PHE A 210 3.66 -42.64 0.37
CA PHE A 210 3.17 -41.36 0.89
C PHE A 210 3.97 -40.20 0.29
N PRO A 211 3.33 -39.09 -0.12
CA PRO A 211 1.88 -38.89 -0.20
C PRO A 211 1.22 -39.61 -1.39
N SER A 212 0.03 -40.17 -1.19
CA SER A 212 -0.80 -40.77 -2.25
C SER A 212 -2.22 -40.20 -2.24
N LEU A 213 -2.80 -40.03 -3.43
CA LEU A 213 -4.16 -39.54 -3.63
C LEU A 213 -5.07 -40.71 -4.04
N VAL A 214 -6.23 -40.81 -3.40
CA VAL A 214 -7.30 -41.76 -3.75
C VAL A 214 -8.52 -40.97 -4.23
N LEU A 215 -9.19 -41.45 -5.26
CA LEU A 215 -10.43 -40.90 -5.82
C LEU A 215 -11.54 -41.95 -5.74
N ILE A 216 -12.71 -41.54 -5.29
CA ILE A 216 -13.94 -42.32 -5.19
C ILE A 216 -15.00 -41.58 -6.00
N PRO A 217 -15.39 -42.07 -7.19
CA PRO A 217 -16.43 -41.45 -8.02
C PRO A 217 -17.79 -41.40 -7.32
N ALA A 218 -18.62 -40.42 -7.69
CA ALA A 218 -19.97 -40.26 -7.15
C ALA A 218 -20.81 -41.53 -7.34
N GLY A 219 -21.58 -41.91 -6.32
CA GLY A 219 -22.43 -43.11 -6.35
C GLY A 219 -21.71 -44.45 -6.40
N SER A 220 -20.37 -44.49 -6.22
CA SER A 220 -19.58 -45.73 -6.28
C SER A 220 -18.75 -45.95 -5.01
N ASP A 221 -18.62 -47.22 -4.60
CA ASP A 221 -17.74 -47.65 -3.50
C ASP A 221 -16.33 -48.02 -3.97
N THR A 222 -16.04 -47.95 -5.28
CA THR A 222 -14.76 -48.32 -5.88
C THR A 222 -13.75 -47.18 -5.82
N SER A 223 -12.56 -47.47 -5.29
CA SER A 223 -11.49 -46.48 -5.11
C SER A 223 -10.40 -46.60 -6.18
N ILE A 224 -10.18 -45.51 -6.92
CA ILE A 224 -9.08 -45.36 -7.88
C ILE A 224 -7.88 -44.76 -7.12
N LYS A 225 -6.68 -45.33 -7.29
CA LYS A 225 -5.43 -44.80 -6.70
C LYS A 225 -4.65 -44.00 -7.73
N HIS A 226 -4.13 -42.84 -7.35
CA HIS A 226 -3.20 -42.07 -8.17
C HIS A 226 -1.82 -42.73 -8.18
N GLN A 227 -1.40 -43.26 -9.34
CA GLN A 227 -0.05 -43.75 -9.57
C GLN A 227 0.78 -42.63 -10.19
N GLY A 228 1.51 -41.87 -9.36
CA GLY A 228 2.28 -40.72 -9.82
C GLY A 228 2.89 -39.90 -8.68
N LYS A 229 3.58 -38.82 -9.06
CA LYS A 229 4.07 -37.82 -8.10
C LYS A 229 2.89 -36.97 -7.61
N ALA A 230 2.73 -36.77 -6.32
CA ALA A 230 1.70 -35.88 -5.77
C ALA A 230 2.04 -34.37 -5.92
N ASP A 231 2.50 -33.96 -7.10
CA ASP A 231 2.50 -32.56 -7.50
C ASP A 231 1.10 -32.12 -7.94
N LYS A 232 0.90 -30.82 -8.12
CA LYS A 232 -0.44 -30.29 -8.38
C LYS A 232 -0.97 -30.66 -9.78
N ALA A 233 -0.12 -30.74 -10.79
CA ALA A 233 -0.55 -31.00 -12.16
C ALA A 233 -1.06 -32.44 -12.28
N ALA A 234 -0.29 -33.41 -11.78
CA ALA A 234 -0.67 -34.82 -11.75
C ALA A 234 -1.95 -35.07 -10.92
N MET A 235 -2.13 -34.37 -9.79
CA MET A 235 -3.37 -34.45 -9.02
C MET A 235 -4.58 -33.82 -9.74
N VAL A 236 -4.42 -32.69 -10.44
CA VAL A 236 -5.50 -32.08 -11.25
C VAL A 236 -5.89 -32.98 -12.41
N GLU A 237 -4.92 -33.52 -13.15
CA GLU A 237 -5.16 -34.46 -14.26
C GLU A 237 -5.89 -35.73 -13.79
N PHE A 238 -5.49 -36.28 -12.64
CA PHE A 238 -6.15 -37.44 -12.03
C PHE A 238 -7.59 -37.16 -11.61
N LEU A 239 -7.87 -36.03 -10.96
CA LEU A 239 -9.24 -35.65 -10.58
C LEU A 239 -10.09 -35.23 -11.79
N SER A 240 -9.45 -34.78 -12.89
CA SER A 240 -10.13 -34.44 -14.15
C SER A 240 -10.83 -35.64 -14.82
N GLN A 241 -10.53 -36.88 -14.38
CA GLN A 241 -11.19 -38.09 -14.86
C GLN A 241 -12.66 -38.21 -14.43
N VAL A 242 -13.09 -37.54 -13.35
CA VAL A 242 -14.50 -37.51 -12.91
C VAL A 242 -15.22 -36.20 -13.23
N ALA A 243 -14.51 -35.07 -13.23
CA ALA A 243 -15.03 -33.77 -13.63
C ALA A 243 -13.89 -32.78 -13.90
N PRO A 244 -14.03 -31.84 -14.85
CA PRO A 244 -13.02 -30.80 -15.06
C PRO A 244 -12.90 -29.87 -13.83
N PRO A 245 -11.72 -29.28 -13.56
CA PRO A 245 -11.57 -28.26 -12.54
C PRO A 245 -12.43 -27.02 -12.87
N ASN A 246 -12.93 -26.35 -11.83
CA ASN A 246 -13.75 -25.16 -11.97
C ASN A 246 -13.01 -24.05 -12.74
N PRO A 247 -13.68 -23.37 -13.69
CA PRO A 247 -13.10 -22.20 -14.35
C PRO A 247 -12.94 -21.05 -13.35
N ASP A 248 -11.70 -20.82 -12.91
CA ASP A 248 -11.33 -19.79 -11.94
C ASP A 248 -11.69 -18.36 -12.37
N CYS A 249 -11.83 -18.12 -13.68
CA CYS A 249 -12.46 -16.91 -14.20
C CYS A 249 -13.60 -17.31 -15.14
N PRO A 250 -14.80 -16.68 -15.05
CA PRO A 250 -15.81 -16.87 -16.08
C PRO A 250 -15.24 -16.42 -17.44
N PRO A 251 -15.50 -17.16 -18.53
CA PRO A 251 -14.97 -16.81 -19.84
C PRO A 251 -15.37 -15.38 -20.21
N ALA A 252 -14.44 -14.65 -20.86
CA ALA A 252 -14.75 -13.33 -21.36
C ALA A 252 -15.98 -13.41 -22.26
N LYS A 253 -17.02 -12.62 -21.99
CA LYS A 253 -18.17 -12.53 -22.89
C LYS A 253 -17.67 -11.97 -24.22
N GLU A 254 -17.51 -12.85 -25.20
CA GLU A 254 -17.32 -12.44 -26.58
C GLU A 254 -18.41 -11.43 -26.93
N LYS A 255 -18.00 -10.31 -27.54
CA LYS A 255 -18.95 -9.38 -28.15
C LYS A 255 -19.55 -10.11 -29.35
N LYS A 256 -20.62 -10.88 -29.13
CA LYS A 256 -21.42 -11.46 -30.22
C LYS A 256 -21.68 -10.36 -31.24
N SER A 257 -21.10 -10.52 -32.42
CA SER A 257 -21.31 -9.64 -33.55
C SER A 257 -22.80 -9.68 -33.88
N LYS A 258 -23.53 -8.62 -33.52
CA LYS A 258 -24.90 -8.43 -33.99
C LYS A 258 -24.82 -8.21 -35.49
N ALA A 259 -24.95 -9.30 -36.25
CA ALA A 259 -25.24 -9.24 -37.67
C ALA A 259 -26.43 -8.30 -37.87
N LYS A 260 -26.26 -7.29 -38.72
CA LYS A 260 -27.36 -6.39 -39.08
C LYS A 260 -28.43 -7.21 -39.80
N LYS A 261 -29.68 -7.05 -39.38
CA LYS A 261 -30.80 -7.13 -40.33
C LYS A 261 -30.98 -5.70 -40.84
N ASP A 262 -30.60 -5.45 -42.09
CA ASP A 262 -30.62 -4.10 -42.65
C ASP A 262 -32.04 -3.61 -42.94
N THR A 263 -32.34 -2.41 -42.45
CA THR A 263 -33.31 -1.50 -43.07
C THR A 263 -32.72 -0.08 -43.04
N LYS A 264 -32.47 0.50 -44.22
CA LYS A 264 -32.17 1.93 -44.45
C LYS A 264 -33.34 2.82 -43.96
N LYS A 265 -33.25 4.12 -43.64
CA LYS A 265 -32.28 5.25 -43.81
C LYS A 265 -32.68 6.35 -42.76
N GLU A 266 -31.97 7.45 -42.42
CA GLU A 266 -30.62 7.96 -42.73
C GLU A 266 -30.11 9.01 -41.69
N SER A 267 -28.92 8.78 -41.12
CA SER A 267 -27.93 9.81 -40.68
C SER A 267 -28.16 10.73 -39.46
N LYS A 268 -27.01 11.26 -38.97
CA LYS A 268 -26.76 12.39 -38.04
C LYS A 268 -27.21 12.19 -36.57
N SER A 269 -26.32 11.87 -35.62
CA SER A 269 -25.25 12.72 -35.00
C SER A 269 -25.81 13.84 -34.11
N SER A 270 -25.31 14.13 -32.91
CA SER A 270 -24.23 13.57 -32.06
C SER A 270 -24.29 14.29 -30.68
N SER A 271 -23.28 14.12 -29.82
CA SER A 271 -22.95 15.02 -28.69
C SER A 271 -24.08 15.45 -27.73
N LYS A 272 -24.16 14.80 -26.55
CA LYS A 272 -24.86 15.36 -25.38
C LYS A 272 -23.86 15.84 -24.32
N PHE A 273 -23.13 16.92 -24.63
CA PHE A 273 -22.31 17.64 -23.65
C PHE A 273 -21.99 19.09 -24.09
N ALA A 274 -23.00 19.98 -24.07
CA ALA A 274 -22.79 21.44 -24.02
C ALA A 274 -24.09 22.19 -23.66
N LYS A 275 -24.02 23.01 -22.60
CA LYS A 275 -24.60 24.36 -22.42
C LYS A 275 -26.00 24.67 -23.01
N ALA A 276 -26.97 24.90 -22.12
CA ALA A 276 -27.98 25.97 -22.27
C ALA A 276 -28.50 26.39 -20.88
N SER A 277 -28.72 27.70 -20.68
CA SER A 277 -29.42 28.30 -19.55
C SER A 277 -30.64 29.09 -20.06
N ALA A 278 -31.57 29.42 -19.16
CA ALA A 278 -32.88 30.07 -19.45
C ALA A 278 -33.89 29.14 -20.18
N SER A 279 -35.22 29.28 -20.04
CA SER A 279 -36.02 30.44 -19.56
C SER A 279 -37.25 30.01 -18.69
N HIS A 280 -38.17 30.96 -18.44
CA HIS A 280 -39.44 30.88 -17.66
C HIS A 280 -39.26 31.09 -16.14
N LYS A 281 -39.59 32.22 -15.47
CA LYS A 281 -40.53 33.37 -15.63
C LYS A 281 -41.91 33.23 -14.95
N SER A 282 -42.08 33.98 -13.85
CA SER A 282 -43.25 34.72 -13.33
C SER A 282 -42.72 35.74 -12.30
N ALA A 283 -42.96 37.05 -12.39
CA ALA A 283 -44.14 37.83 -11.94
C ALA A 283 -44.12 38.09 -10.40
N ASP A 284 -44.39 39.29 -9.85
CA ASP A 284 -44.76 40.60 -10.42
C ASP A 284 -44.47 41.77 -9.43
N SER A 285 -44.56 43.05 -9.88
CA SER A 285 -44.68 44.30 -9.07
C SER A 285 -43.48 44.69 -8.15
N SER A 286 -43.21 45.95 -7.77
CA SER A 286 -43.44 47.32 -8.30
C SER A 286 -42.56 48.31 -7.46
N SER A 287 -42.35 49.61 -7.72
CA SER A 287 -42.81 50.56 -8.75
C SER A 287 -41.80 51.72 -8.97
N ALA A 288 -42.16 52.69 -9.82
CA ALA A 288 -41.68 54.08 -9.87
C ALA A 288 -42.07 54.89 -8.60
N ALA A 289 -41.65 56.16 -8.34
CA ALA A 289 -40.96 57.23 -9.10
C ALA A 289 -40.04 58.06 -8.13
N ALA A 290 -39.53 59.28 -8.33
CA ALA A 290 -39.67 60.38 -9.32
C ALA A 290 -38.37 61.23 -9.43
N SER A 291 -38.43 62.58 -9.60
CA SER A 291 -37.28 63.48 -9.86
C SER A 291 -37.35 64.88 -9.17
N ALA A 292 -36.18 65.54 -9.10
CA ALA A 292 -35.91 67.00 -9.25
C ALA A 292 -35.78 67.95 -8.02
N THR A 293 -34.91 68.98 -8.20
CA THR A 293 -34.78 70.29 -7.49
C THR A 293 -34.40 70.31 -5.99
N ASP A 294 -33.69 71.30 -5.42
CA ASP A 294 -32.67 72.25 -5.94
C ASP A 294 -31.87 72.88 -4.75
N GLU A 295 -31.07 73.94 -4.98
CA GLU A 295 -30.26 74.77 -4.04
C GLU A 295 -30.59 74.78 -2.52
N THR A 296 -29.53 74.79 -1.67
CA THR A 296 -29.13 75.93 -0.78
C THR A 296 -27.75 75.63 -0.13
N VAL A 297 -27.09 76.65 0.43
CA VAL A 297 -25.67 76.74 0.82
C VAL A 297 -25.41 76.45 2.32
N GLU A 298 -24.15 76.09 2.64
CA GLU A 298 -23.32 76.48 3.80
C GLU A 298 -22.65 75.33 4.61
N GLU A 299 -21.41 75.60 5.06
CA GLU A 299 -20.43 74.72 5.74
C GLU A 299 -20.59 74.74 7.30
N PRO A 300 -19.83 74.00 8.17
CA PRO A 300 -18.46 73.46 7.97
C PRO A 300 -18.03 72.14 8.70
N VAL A 301 -16.87 71.59 8.27
CA VAL A 301 -15.99 70.53 8.89
C VAL A 301 -16.63 69.17 9.30
N VAL A 302 -15.94 68.02 9.37
CA VAL A 302 -14.51 67.68 9.58
C VAL A 302 -14.04 66.54 8.61
N PRO A 303 -12.84 65.91 8.66
CA PRO A 303 -12.04 65.74 7.43
C PRO A 303 -12.03 64.34 6.77
N THR A 304 -12.20 64.36 5.44
CA THR A 304 -11.55 63.52 4.40
C THR A 304 -11.12 62.07 4.74
N GLU A 305 -11.90 61.11 4.24
CA GLU A 305 -11.37 59.85 3.67
C GLU A 305 -11.16 59.98 2.14
N SER A 306 -10.44 59.03 1.55
CA SER A 306 -9.98 59.04 0.15
C SER A 306 -11.07 58.86 -0.91
N PRO A 307 -10.83 59.38 -2.13
CA PRO A 307 -11.33 58.77 -3.36
C PRO A 307 -10.20 58.37 -4.34
N ASP A 308 -10.19 57.08 -4.69
CA ASP A 308 -9.77 56.58 -6.01
C ASP A 308 -10.77 57.10 -7.09
N PRO A 309 -10.51 57.01 -8.43
CA PRO A 309 -9.31 56.50 -9.10
C PRO A 309 -8.84 57.31 -10.34
N ASN A 310 -7.89 56.72 -11.08
CA ASN A 310 -7.79 56.77 -12.55
C ASN A 310 -7.16 58.02 -13.20
N VAL A 311 -5.82 58.10 -13.12
CA VAL A 311 -4.97 58.63 -14.22
C VAL A 311 -4.01 57.52 -14.67
N LYS A 312 -3.71 57.46 -15.98
CA LYS A 312 -2.69 56.57 -16.54
C LYS A 312 -1.44 57.38 -16.85
N ASP A 313 -0.39 57.23 -16.05
CA ASP A 313 0.95 57.69 -16.40
C ASP A 313 1.90 56.49 -16.48
N GLY A 314 2.61 56.41 -17.61
CA GLY A 314 3.47 55.28 -17.95
C GLY A 314 4.95 55.66 -17.88
N ASP A 315 5.47 55.91 -16.68
CA ASP A 315 6.91 55.83 -16.39
C ASP A 315 7.19 55.77 -14.87
N THR A 316 7.30 54.56 -14.32
CA THR A 316 7.90 54.30 -13.00
C THR A 316 8.64 52.97 -13.05
N PRO A 317 9.92 52.89 -12.61
CA PRO A 317 10.64 51.63 -12.56
C PRO A 317 9.97 50.62 -11.61
N ASN A 318 9.95 49.34 -12.01
CA ASN A 318 9.51 48.26 -11.12
C ASN A 318 10.33 48.26 -9.82
N PRO A 319 9.72 47.95 -8.65
CA PRO A 319 10.46 47.76 -7.40
C PRO A 319 11.57 46.72 -7.56
N ILE A 320 12.72 46.97 -6.94
CA ILE A 320 13.83 46.02 -6.91
C ILE A 320 13.40 44.85 -6.01
N GLU A 321 13.15 43.69 -6.60
CA GLU A 321 13.00 42.44 -5.86
C GLU A 321 14.31 42.11 -5.15
N ILE A 322 14.39 42.42 -3.86
CA ILE A 322 15.44 41.89 -2.98
C ILE A 322 15.24 40.38 -2.94
N PRO A 323 16.26 39.55 -3.28
CA PRO A 323 16.14 38.12 -3.17
C PRO A 323 15.81 37.73 -1.73
N VAL A 324 14.65 37.12 -1.52
CA VAL A 324 14.30 36.51 -0.23
C VAL A 324 15.24 35.32 -0.05
N GLU A 325 16.27 35.49 0.77
CA GLU A 325 17.18 34.40 1.13
C GLU A 325 16.35 33.26 1.74
N GLU A 326 16.39 32.08 1.12
CA GLU A 326 15.53 30.97 1.55
C GLU A 326 15.86 30.60 3.00
N ALA A 327 14.92 30.85 3.91
CA ALA A 327 15.05 30.47 5.31
C ALA A 327 15.35 28.97 5.41
N LYS A 328 16.60 28.65 5.77
CA LYS A 328 17.11 27.28 5.82
C LYS A 328 16.19 26.46 6.73
N PRO A 329 15.69 25.29 6.28
CA PRO A 329 14.81 24.48 7.12
C PRO A 329 15.59 24.04 8.36
N THR A 330 15.00 24.24 9.53
CA THR A 330 15.56 23.86 10.84
C THR A 330 14.62 22.91 11.55
N ILE A 331 15.21 21.94 12.26
CA ILE A 331 14.51 21.11 13.27
C ILE A 331 14.70 21.77 14.65
N PRO A 332 13.80 21.55 15.62
CA PRO A 332 13.96 22.10 16.97
C PRO A 332 15.26 21.63 17.61
N LEU A 333 16.00 22.58 18.20
CA LEU A 333 17.20 22.35 18.99
C LEU A 333 16.84 22.38 20.48
N VAL A 334 17.00 21.24 21.16
CA VAL A 334 16.57 21.04 22.54
C VAL A 334 17.79 20.95 23.47
N ALA A 335 18.00 22.02 24.24
CA ALA A 335 18.98 22.06 25.32
C ALA A 335 18.45 21.45 26.63
N GLU A 336 17.13 21.53 26.86
CA GLU A 336 16.53 21.11 28.14
C GLU A 336 16.24 19.61 28.22
N ALA A 337 16.50 19.03 29.40
CA ALA A 337 16.31 17.60 29.64
C ALA A 337 14.83 17.20 29.65
N ALA A 338 13.99 18.01 30.32
CA ALA A 338 12.56 17.75 30.48
C ALA A 338 11.79 17.83 29.16
N GLU A 339 12.18 18.76 28.27
CA GLU A 339 11.62 18.88 26.92
C GLU A 339 11.89 17.61 26.11
N LEU A 340 13.16 17.21 26.00
CA LEU A 340 13.57 15.98 25.30
C LEU A 340 12.87 14.73 25.84
N GLN A 341 12.74 14.63 27.17
CA GLN A 341 12.01 13.54 27.81
C GLN A 341 10.54 13.53 27.43
N SER A 342 9.84 14.65 27.59
CA SER A 342 8.40 14.78 27.30
C SER A 342 8.06 14.43 25.85
N MET A 343 8.90 14.86 24.90
CA MET A 343 8.69 14.62 23.46
C MET A 343 8.98 13.16 23.06
N CYS A 344 10.09 12.59 23.55
CA CYS A 344 10.69 11.42 22.92
C CYS A 344 11.06 10.26 23.84
N LEU A 345 11.21 10.48 25.15
CA LEU A 345 11.69 9.47 26.10
C LEU A 345 10.68 9.20 27.24
N THR A 346 9.40 9.04 26.90
CA THR A 346 8.36 8.54 27.83
C THR A 346 7.93 7.12 27.46
N GLU A 347 7.37 6.38 28.42
CA GLU A 347 6.76 5.05 28.18
C GLU A 347 5.63 5.03 27.12
N GLN A 348 5.12 6.19 26.71
CA GLN A 348 4.11 6.31 25.65
C GLN A 348 4.65 6.95 24.37
N SER A 349 5.92 7.37 24.31
CA SER A 349 6.49 8.00 23.13
C SER A 349 6.45 7.06 21.93
N LYS A 350 6.11 7.63 20.77
CA LYS A 350 6.21 6.94 19.48
C LYS A 350 7.68 6.94 19.04
N THR A 351 7.95 6.68 17.76
CA THR A 351 9.31 6.86 17.25
C THR A 351 9.67 8.34 17.30
N CYS A 352 10.94 8.66 17.57
CA CYS A 352 11.57 9.95 17.31
C CYS A 352 12.88 9.75 16.53
N ILE A 353 13.40 10.81 15.91
CA ILE A 353 14.83 10.91 15.56
C ILE A 353 15.47 11.97 16.44
N LEU A 354 16.59 11.62 17.05
CA LEU A 354 17.46 12.52 17.79
C LEU A 354 18.79 12.64 17.04
N ALA A 355 19.22 13.88 16.78
CA ALA A 355 20.58 14.19 16.37
C ALA A 355 21.33 14.73 17.59
N LEU A 356 22.17 13.90 18.22
CA LEU A 356 23.05 14.35 19.30
C LEU A 356 24.20 15.14 18.68
N LEU A 357 24.37 16.39 19.09
CA LEU A 357 25.39 17.28 18.55
C LEU A 357 26.68 17.25 19.39
N PRO A 358 27.87 17.39 18.77
CA PRO A 358 29.13 17.55 19.48
C PRO A 358 29.23 18.97 20.08
N LYS A 359 30.28 19.22 20.88
CA LYS A 359 30.53 20.55 21.47
C LYS A 359 30.65 21.69 20.44
N ASP A 360 31.12 21.37 19.24
CA ASP A 360 31.09 22.28 18.09
C ASP A 360 29.85 22.03 17.22
N GLU A 361 28.73 22.64 17.63
CA GLU A 361 27.46 22.59 16.90
C GLU A 361 27.52 23.34 15.55
N SER A 362 28.58 24.10 15.27
CA SER A 362 28.81 24.81 14.01
C SER A 362 29.55 23.98 12.95
N SER A 363 30.11 22.84 13.33
CA SER A 363 30.89 21.95 12.46
C SER A 363 30.14 21.52 11.18
N ASP A 364 30.88 21.33 10.08
CA ASP A 364 30.33 20.90 8.78
C ASP A 364 29.51 19.60 8.87
N THR A 365 29.88 18.68 9.77
CA THR A 365 29.17 17.43 10.01
C THR A 365 27.86 17.62 10.76
N ALA A 366 27.83 18.48 11.79
CA ALA A 366 26.62 18.80 12.54
C ALA A 366 25.62 19.56 11.66
N THR A 367 26.08 20.60 10.98
CA THR A 367 25.26 21.40 10.06
C THR A 367 24.71 20.55 8.90
N THR A 368 25.51 19.65 8.31
CA THR A 368 25.04 18.70 7.28
C THR A 368 23.98 17.74 7.83
N ALA A 369 24.17 17.19 9.04
CA ALA A 369 23.20 16.27 9.64
C ALA A 369 21.85 16.95 9.94
N ILE A 370 21.89 18.16 10.51
CA ILE A 370 20.71 19.00 10.78
C ILE A 370 19.99 19.35 9.46
N ALA A 371 20.72 19.82 8.46
CA ALA A 371 20.16 20.19 7.15
C ALA A 371 19.52 18.99 6.44
N SER A 372 20.16 17.81 6.47
CA SER A 372 19.58 16.57 5.93
C SER A 372 18.26 16.22 6.61
N LEU A 373 18.21 16.18 7.94
CA LEU A 373 16.98 15.90 8.68
C LEU A 373 15.88 16.94 8.43
N ALA A 374 16.22 18.23 8.40
CA ALA A 374 15.24 19.30 8.18
C ALA A 374 14.70 19.31 6.73
N SER A 375 15.53 18.96 5.75
CA SER A 375 15.09 18.77 4.35
C SER A 375 14.08 17.61 4.24
N ILE A 376 14.31 16.53 4.98
CA ILE A 376 13.39 15.38 5.06
C ILE A 376 12.09 15.81 5.76
N HIS A 377 12.15 16.53 6.89
CA HIS A 377 10.95 17.02 7.58
C HIS A 377 10.06 17.86 6.65
N LYS A 378 10.63 18.89 6.00
CA LYS A 378 9.96 19.76 5.02
C LYS A 378 9.35 18.97 3.85
N LYS A 379 10.06 17.95 3.34
CA LYS A 379 9.60 17.07 2.25
C LYS A 379 8.36 16.26 2.65
N TYR A 380 8.32 15.75 3.88
CA TYR A 380 7.20 14.94 4.37
C TYR A 380 5.99 15.79 4.80
N ASP A 381 6.20 16.96 5.42
CA ASP A 381 5.14 17.93 5.69
C ASP A 381 4.44 18.38 4.40
N ALA A 382 5.22 18.76 3.37
CA ALA A 382 4.70 19.16 2.06
C ALA A 382 3.92 18.03 1.34
N SER A 383 4.16 16.77 1.72
CA SER A 383 3.42 15.60 1.21
C SER A 383 2.14 15.27 2.01
N GLY A 384 1.84 16.02 3.08
CA GLY A 384 0.74 15.73 4.00
C GLY A 384 0.93 14.45 4.83
N SER A 385 2.16 13.91 4.88
CA SER A 385 2.48 12.64 5.55
C SER A 385 3.25 12.91 6.83
N HIS A 386 2.53 13.13 7.93
CA HIS A 386 3.13 13.38 9.25
C HIS A 386 4.10 12.25 9.65
N LEU A 387 5.39 12.56 9.64
CA LEU A 387 6.44 11.69 10.17
C LEU A 387 6.49 11.71 11.69
N PHE A 388 7.37 10.89 12.25
CA PHE A 388 7.79 11.01 13.63
C PHE A 388 8.68 12.27 13.80
N PRO A 389 8.60 12.96 14.96
CA PRO A 389 9.33 14.21 15.17
C PRO A 389 10.85 14.01 15.11
N PHE A 390 11.53 14.99 14.54
CA PHE A 390 12.99 15.09 14.51
C PHE A 390 13.44 16.20 15.44
N VAL A 391 14.47 15.93 16.25
CA VAL A 391 14.98 16.86 17.27
C VAL A 391 16.51 16.87 17.18
N ALA A 392 17.11 18.06 17.13
CA ALA A 392 18.52 18.24 17.43
C ALA A 392 18.67 18.38 18.95
N VAL A 393 19.64 17.69 19.53
CA VAL A 393 19.90 17.72 20.98
C VAL A 393 21.25 18.39 21.18
N SER A 394 21.27 19.53 21.84
CA SER A 394 22.50 20.27 22.12
C SER A 394 23.45 19.45 22.98
N SER A 395 24.75 19.63 22.76
CA SER A 395 25.83 19.10 23.60
C SER A 395 25.72 19.55 25.07
N THR A 396 24.99 20.63 25.34
CA THR A 396 24.69 21.15 26.69
C THR A 396 23.61 20.35 27.43
N ASN A 397 22.80 19.56 26.73
CA ASN A 397 21.71 18.79 27.33
C ASN A 397 22.29 17.62 28.16
N PRO A 398 22.01 17.53 29.48
CA PRO A 398 22.65 16.52 30.32
C PRO A 398 22.29 15.08 29.93
N LEU A 399 21.17 14.88 29.21
CA LEU A 399 20.78 13.58 28.68
C LEU A 399 21.58 13.16 27.43
N ALA A 400 22.21 14.08 26.71
CA ALA A 400 23.03 13.74 25.53
C ALA A 400 24.22 12.86 25.91
N ALA A 401 24.86 13.15 27.05
CA ALA A 401 25.95 12.36 27.60
C ALA A 401 25.48 10.96 28.05
N SER A 402 24.34 10.87 28.75
CA SER A 402 23.74 9.60 29.16
C SER A 402 23.33 8.74 27.95
N LEU A 403 22.66 9.32 26.95
CA LEU A 403 22.29 8.64 25.70
C LEU A 403 23.52 8.12 24.95
N THR A 404 24.59 8.92 24.85
CA THR A 404 25.84 8.50 24.18
C THR A 404 26.50 7.32 24.89
N THR A 405 26.46 7.32 26.23
CA THR A 405 27.12 6.34 27.09
C THR A 405 26.32 5.03 27.21
N GLU A 406 25.04 5.11 27.60
CA GLU A 406 24.17 3.94 27.83
C GLU A 406 23.82 3.20 26.53
N LEU A 407 23.82 3.90 25.38
CA LEU A 407 23.56 3.30 24.06
C LEU A 407 24.84 2.92 23.29
N GLY A 408 26.03 3.13 23.87
CA GLY A 408 27.32 2.77 23.27
C GLY A 408 27.51 3.34 21.87
N LEU A 409 27.34 4.67 21.73
CA LEU A 409 27.32 5.33 20.42
C LEU A 409 28.73 5.63 19.89
N GLY A 410 29.61 6.20 20.72
CA GLY A 410 30.97 6.60 20.33
C GLY A 410 31.51 7.70 21.25
N SER A 411 32.25 8.65 20.68
CA SER A 411 32.65 9.85 21.41
C SER A 411 31.49 10.85 21.52
N ALA A 412 31.40 11.59 22.62
CA ALA A 412 30.47 12.73 22.74
C ALA A 412 30.92 13.98 21.95
N ASP A 413 32.10 13.91 21.31
CA ASP A 413 32.60 14.94 20.38
C ASP A 413 32.35 14.56 18.90
N GLU A 414 31.48 13.59 18.65
CA GLU A 414 31.00 13.19 17.31
C GLU A 414 29.48 13.41 17.19
N VAL A 415 28.99 13.64 15.96
CA VAL A 415 27.55 13.72 15.68
C VAL A 415 26.95 12.31 15.68
N HIS A 416 25.89 12.07 16.47
CA HIS A 416 25.20 10.77 16.49
C HIS A 416 23.74 10.91 16.11
N LEU A 417 23.34 10.26 15.01
CA LEU A 417 21.93 10.09 14.66
C LEU A 417 21.39 8.79 15.27
N ILE A 418 20.36 8.90 16.11
CA ILE A 418 19.64 7.76 16.70
C ILE A 418 18.13 7.90 16.52
N ALA A 419 17.44 6.78 16.39
CA ALA A 419 15.99 6.72 16.47
C ALA A 419 15.58 5.93 17.71
N THR A 420 14.70 6.50 18.53
CA THR A 420 14.22 5.92 19.79
C THR A 420 12.71 5.68 19.72
N ASN A 421 12.18 4.78 20.55
CA ASN A 421 10.74 4.52 20.67
C ASN A 421 10.42 3.98 22.06
N GLY A 422 9.95 4.84 22.97
CA GLY A 422 9.74 4.49 24.37
C GLY A 422 8.64 3.45 24.56
N LYS A 423 7.51 3.58 23.85
CA LYS A 423 6.38 2.63 23.91
C LYS A 423 6.71 1.19 23.51
N ARG A 424 7.86 0.95 22.88
CA ARG A 424 8.35 -0.40 22.55
C ARG A 424 9.78 -0.67 23.04
N ALA A 425 10.31 0.19 23.90
CA ALA A 425 11.65 0.11 24.52
C ALA A 425 12.77 -0.31 23.54
N TRP A 426 12.85 0.32 22.37
CA TRP A 426 13.94 0.09 21.41
C TRP A 426 14.56 1.39 20.89
N TYR A 427 15.83 1.27 20.50
CA TYR A 427 16.54 2.26 19.70
C TYR A 427 17.22 1.61 18.48
N LYS A 428 17.66 2.46 17.56
CA LYS A 428 18.46 2.09 16.38
C LYS A 428 19.39 3.26 16.08
N LYS A 429 20.71 3.02 16.07
CA LYS A 429 21.68 4.03 15.62
C LYS A 429 21.79 4.09 14.09
N TYR A 430 22.27 5.22 13.59
CA TYR A 430 22.77 5.35 12.23
C TYR A 430 24.09 4.58 12.07
N SER A 431 24.38 4.15 10.86
CA SER A 431 25.56 3.33 10.54
C SER A 431 26.20 3.70 9.20
N GLY A 432 25.88 4.87 8.66
CA GLY A 432 26.56 5.43 7.49
C GLY A 432 27.75 6.29 7.90
N SER A 433 28.77 6.36 7.05
CA SER A 433 29.98 7.16 7.27
C SER A 433 29.85 8.65 6.91
N SER A 434 28.67 9.09 6.45
CA SER A 434 28.37 10.49 6.14
C SER A 434 26.90 10.80 6.41
N PHE A 435 26.59 12.07 6.70
CA PHE A 435 25.23 12.54 7.02
C PHE A 435 24.51 13.18 5.81
N GLY A 436 24.88 12.79 4.59
CA GLY A 436 24.27 13.30 3.36
C GLY A 436 22.81 12.87 3.20
N ALA A 437 22.01 13.74 2.58
CA ALA A 437 20.55 13.63 2.54
C ALA A 437 20.04 12.25 2.07
N ASP A 438 20.57 11.70 0.98
CA ASP A 438 20.15 10.39 0.46
C ASP A 438 20.35 9.24 1.45
N ALA A 439 21.46 9.26 2.21
CA ALA A 439 21.83 8.19 3.13
C ALA A 439 21.07 8.29 4.46
N VAL A 440 20.85 9.53 4.93
CA VAL A 440 19.98 9.80 6.08
C VAL A 440 18.54 9.46 5.72
N GLU A 441 18.01 9.90 4.57
CA GLU A 441 16.63 9.60 4.15
C GLU A 441 16.40 8.08 4.01
N GLN A 442 17.32 7.32 3.42
CA GLN A 442 17.22 5.86 3.36
C GLN A 442 17.13 5.21 4.76
N TRP A 443 17.84 5.75 5.75
CA TRP A 443 17.77 5.25 7.13
C TRP A 443 16.46 5.67 7.83
N VAL A 444 15.96 6.90 7.62
CA VAL A 444 14.63 7.37 8.05
C VAL A 444 13.52 6.48 7.47
N ASP A 445 13.58 6.22 6.16
CA ASP A 445 12.63 5.36 5.46
C ASP A 445 12.68 3.93 5.99
N ALA A 446 13.88 3.37 6.21
CA ALA A 446 14.02 2.06 6.86
C ALA A 446 13.44 2.04 8.28
N ILE A 447 13.54 3.12 9.05
CA ILE A 447 12.88 3.24 10.36
C ILE A 447 11.35 3.26 10.20
N ARG A 448 10.80 4.05 9.27
CA ARG A 448 9.36 4.13 8.97
C ARG A 448 8.80 2.78 8.53
N MET A 449 9.50 2.06 7.67
CA MET A 449 9.15 0.71 7.22
C MET A 449 9.39 -0.37 8.31
N GLY A 450 10.02 -0.01 9.43
CA GLY A 450 10.28 -0.90 10.55
C GLY A 450 11.47 -1.86 10.36
N GLU A 451 12.31 -1.61 9.36
CA GLU A 451 13.39 -2.47 8.89
C GLU A 451 14.73 -2.25 9.63
N GLY A 452 15.59 -3.28 9.57
CA GLY A 452 16.90 -3.32 10.23
C GLY A 452 16.88 -3.84 11.67
N LYS A 453 18.07 -4.10 12.22
CA LYS A 453 18.25 -4.48 13.63
C LYS A 453 17.79 -3.34 14.55
N LYS A 454 17.18 -3.70 15.68
CA LYS A 454 16.77 -2.81 16.76
C LYS A 454 17.37 -3.33 18.05
N GLU A 455 17.78 -2.42 18.92
CA GLU A 455 18.52 -2.73 20.15
C GLU A 455 17.70 -2.22 21.34
N LYS A 456 17.78 -2.88 22.50
CA LYS A 456 16.88 -2.55 23.63
C LYS A 456 17.26 -1.19 24.20
N LEU A 457 16.31 -0.27 24.26
CA LEU A 457 16.47 0.99 24.98
C LEU A 457 16.53 0.69 26.49
N ALA A 458 17.47 1.32 27.19
CA ALA A 458 17.61 1.13 28.63
C ALA A 458 16.42 1.78 29.37
N ASP A 459 15.88 1.08 30.37
CA ASP A 459 14.67 1.54 31.07
C ASP A 459 14.97 2.78 31.96
N SER A 460 16.24 2.99 32.30
CA SER A 460 16.82 4.19 32.92
C SER A 460 16.60 5.47 32.12
N LEU A 461 16.48 5.37 30.80
CA LEU A 461 16.33 6.51 29.89
C LEU A 461 14.86 6.90 29.67
N LEU A 462 13.90 6.17 30.22
CA LEU A 462 12.47 6.38 29.99
C LEU A 462 11.75 6.92 31.24
N VAL A 463 11.03 8.02 31.07
CA VAL A 463 10.18 8.60 32.11
C VAL A 463 8.81 7.91 32.10
N ALA A 464 8.39 7.43 33.27
CA ALA A 464 7.06 6.88 33.49
C ALA A 464 5.99 7.96 33.24
N SER A 465 4.94 7.63 32.48
CA SER A 465 3.93 8.64 32.13
C SER A 465 2.99 8.92 33.31
N GLU A 466 3.08 10.11 33.90
CA GLU A 466 2.06 10.58 34.85
C GLU A 466 0.68 10.61 34.17
N LYS A 467 -0.34 10.17 34.93
CA LYS A 467 -1.73 10.29 34.48
C LYS A 467 -2.23 11.70 34.82
N PRO A 468 -2.98 12.36 33.93
CA PRO A 468 -3.69 13.57 34.32
C PRO A 468 -4.68 13.22 35.44
N SER A 469 -4.55 13.89 36.59
CA SER A 469 -5.43 13.66 37.73
C SER A 469 -6.87 14.03 37.38
N SER A 470 -7.82 13.17 37.75
CA SER A 470 -9.23 13.36 37.47
C SER A 470 -9.93 14.08 38.63
N LYS A 471 -10.57 15.21 38.32
CA LYS A 471 -11.52 15.94 39.18
C LYS A 471 -10.97 16.40 40.53
N GLU A 472 -10.73 17.70 40.64
CA GLU A 472 -10.89 18.39 41.92
C GLU A 472 -12.39 18.64 42.13
N GLU A 473 -12.96 18.13 43.22
CA GLU A 473 -14.39 18.29 43.53
C GLU A 473 -14.62 19.58 44.34
N THR A 474 -15.73 20.26 44.06
CA THR A 474 -16.07 21.52 44.73
C THR A 474 -16.32 21.29 46.23
N PRO A 475 -15.61 21.98 47.15
CA PRO A 475 -15.85 21.84 48.58
C PRO A 475 -17.23 22.44 48.95
N GLY A 476 -18.11 21.61 49.48
CA GLY A 476 -19.44 22.05 49.91
C GLY A 476 -19.41 22.87 51.20
N HIS A 477 -20.17 23.96 51.25
CA HIS A 477 -20.59 24.55 52.52
C HIS A 477 -21.53 23.59 53.26
N ASN A 478 -21.26 23.30 54.54
CA ASN A 478 -22.10 23.85 55.62
C ASN A 478 -21.45 23.72 57.01
N GLU A 479 -21.91 24.61 57.91
CA GLU A 479 -22.00 24.45 59.37
C GLU A 479 -20.76 23.98 60.17
N LEU A 480 -20.08 24.97 60.77
CA LEU A 480 -20.29 25.30 62.19
C LEU A 480 -19.96 26.78 62.49
#